data_AF-A0A8J4FJ77-F1
#
_entry.id   AF-A0A8J4FJ77-F1
#
_cell.length_a   1.000
_cell.length_b   1.000
_cell.length_c   1.000
_cell.angle_alpha   90.00
_cell.angle_beta   90.00
_cell.angle_gamma   90.00
#
_symmetry.space_group_name_H-M   'P 1'
#
loop_
_entity.id
_entity.type
_entity.pdbx_description
1 polymer ?
#
loop_
_entity_poly.entity_id
_entity_poly.type
_entity_poly.pdbx_seq_one_letter_code
_entity_poly.pdbx_strand_id
1 'polypeptide(L)'
;MVWQPSGGHATMDHDIRVGAQRPSMEVNPLLTHPELGSVKKILFNNPPSDKVFGFTPPKDPEGAREVMMIWKGHKPSPSQDVTKPSPDFKTLNKMSVASGLSDAKDLPFFRKMHSDVTVKTGTERSLSASRRSALPTIPTSKVNTVFGMPSAHRSAEVIRTHGPEEPPVKYLVQGAYQDDWVRKNLEVEATGSSRQKQYIPPQPTKAALGHSIGASRYLQPQNDEESWKMSKFKAVNPRVTKYTGGSARPMKASTGDVAAAAAETAAELESPTDPALA
;
A
#
# COMPACT_ATOMS: atom_id res chain seq x y z
N MET A 1 6.29 -33.00 73.19
CA MET A 1 6.84 -33.28 71.84
C MET A 1 6.69 -32.01 71.03
N VAL A 2 7.80 -31.32 70.76
CA VAL A 2 7.82 -30.05 70.04
C VAL A 2 8.31 -30.35 68.62
N TRP A 3 7.50 -30.01 67.63
CA TRP A 3 7.80 -30.23 66.21
C TRP A 3 8.76 -29.12 65.74
N GLN A 4 9.98 -29.50 65.35
CA GLN A 4 10.94 -28.59 64.73
C GLN A 4 10.93 -28.82 63.21
N PRO A 5 10.60 -27.80 62.38
CA PRO A 5 10.77 -27.90 60.94
C PRO A 5 12.26 -27.76 60.60
N SER A 6 12.83 -28.81 60.01
CA SER A 6 14.15 -28.77 59.41
C SER A 6 14.13 -27.86 58.18
N GLY A 7 14.91 -26.78 58.23
CA GLY A 7 15.11 -25.84 57.13
C GLY A 7 15.88 -26.45 55.96
N GLY A 8 15.23 -27.32 55.20
CA GLY A 8 15.68 -27.71 53.87
C GLY A 8 15.41 -26.57 52.90
N HIS A 9 16.44 -26.10 52.21
CA HIS A 9 16.31 -25.22 51.05
C HIS A 9 15.23 -25.79 50.12
N ALA A 10 14.14 -25.05 49.93
CA ALA A 10 13.15 -25.35 48.92
C ALA A 10 13.80 -25.16 47.54
N THR A 11 14.43 -26.21 47.03
CA THR A 11 14.44 -26.43 45.59
C THR A 11 12.97 -26.45 45.20
N MET A 12 12.51 -25.39 44.54
CA MET A 12 11.15 -25.34 43.99
C MET A 12 11.01 -26.55 43.07
N ASP A 13 10.37 -27.62 43.57
CA ASP A 13 9.98 -28.77 42.77
C ASP A 13 8.95 -28.27 41.75
N HIS A 14 9.46 -27.78 40.61
CA HIS A 14 8.68 -27.52 39.40
C HIS A 14 8.06 -28.82 38.84
N ASP A 15 8.32 -29.96 39.50
CA ASP A 15 7.95 -31.32 39.13
C ASP A 15 6.69 -31.85 39.82
N ILE A 16 5.99 -31.08 40.66
CA ILE A 16 4.63 -31.47 41.07
C ILE A 16 3.65 -31.13 39.94
N ARG A 17 3.75 -31.86 38.82
CA ARG A 17 2.80 -31.83 37.71
C ARG A 17 1.84 -32.99 37.85
N VAL A 18 0.61 -32.70 38.25
CA VAL A 18 -0.45 -33.70 38.36
C VAL A 18 -1.09 -33.90 36.97
N GLY A 19 -0.81 -35.02 36.31
CA GLY A 19 -1.44 -35.39 35.02
C GLY A 19 -0.52 -36.16 34.05
N ALA A 20 -1.09 -36.74 32.99
CA ALA A 20 -0.34 -37.45 31.97
C ALA A 20 0.32 -36.47 30.97
N GLN A 21 1.65 -36.35 31.02
CA GLN A 21 2.41 -35.52 30.07
C GLN A 21 2.54 -36.24 28.74
N ARG A 22 2.04 -35.59 27.67
CA ARG A 22 2.27 -36.06 26.30
C ARG A 22 3.58 -35.46 25.80
N PRO A 23 4.42 -36.21 25.05
CA PRO A 23 5.66 -35.67 24.49
C PRO A 23 5.42 -34.47 23.56
N SER A 24 4.21 -34.34 22.99
CA SER A 24 3.81 -33.18 22.20
C SER A 24 3.63 -31.88 23.01
N MET A 25 3.52 -31.95 24.34
CA MET A 25 3.37 -30.76 25.19
C MET A 25 4.65 -29.93 25.27
N GLU A 26 5.82 -30.55 25.16
CA GLU A 26 7.12 -29.86 25.14
C GLU A 26 7.38 -29.14 23.82
N VAL A 27 6.74 -29.61 22.75
CA VAL A 27 6.86 -29.06 21.40
C VAL A 27 5.80 -27.99 21.13
N ASN A 28 4.78 -27.83 21.98
CA ASN A 28 3.71 -26.87 21.74
C ASN A 28 4.06 -25.48 22.28
N PRO A 29 4.27 -24.47 21.40
CA PRO A 29 4.66 -23.12 21.82
C PRO A 29 3.58 -22.37 22.61
N LEU A 30 2.35 -22.88 22.67
CA LEU A 30 1.26 -22.32 23.45
C LEU A 30 1.24 -22.82 24.90
N LEU A 31 1.88 -23.96 25.17
CA LEU A 31 1.89 -24.60 26.50
C LEU A 31 3.20 -24.36 27.26
N THR A 32 4.29 -24.07 26.55
CA THR A 32 5.58 -23.76 27.16
C THR A 32 5.69 -22.27 27.49
N HIS A 33 5.87 -21.92 28.76
CA HIS A 33 6.17 -20.55 29.15
C HIS A 33 7.60 -20.18 28.69
N PRO A 34 7.78 -19.07 27.96
CA PRO A 34 9.11 -18.61 27.57
C PRO A 34 9.84 -18.07 28.81
N GLU A 35 11.12 -18.43 28.96
CA GLU A 35 11.98 -17.87 29.99
C GLU A 35 12.19 -16.37 29.70
N LEU A 36 11.88 -15.51 30.68
CA LEU A 36 12.01 -14.06 30.54
C LEU A 36 13.47 -13.68 30.25
N GLY A 37 13.68 -12.85 29.23
CA GLY A 37 15.01 -12.42 28.79
C GLY A 37 15.74 -13.38 27.85
N SER A 38 15.17 -14.56 27.58
CA SER A 38 15.68 -15.48 26.55
C SER A 38 14.92 -15.34 25.23
N VAL A 39 15.59 -15.59 24.11
CA VAL A 39 14.91 -15.70 22.81
C VAL A 39 14.05 -16.97 22.83
N LYS A 40 12.81 -16.87 22.35
CA LYS A 40 11.89 -18.01 22.24
C LYS A 40 12.59 -19.19 21.56
N LYS A 41 12.71 -20.33 22.27
CA LYS A 41 13.32 -21.56 21.75
C LYS A 41 12.66 -21.91 20.41
N ILE A 42 13.47 -22.01 19.36
CA ILE A 42 13.01 -22.31 18.01
C ILE A 42 12.68 -23.81 17.98
N LEU A 43 11.40 -24.13 17.76
CA LEU A 43 10.89 -25.51 17.74
C LEU A 43 11.02 -26.18 16.36
N PHE A 44 11.54 -25.44 15.38
CA PHE A 44 11.84 -25.96 14.06
C PHE A 44 13.25 -26.54 14.03
N ASN A 45 13.42 -27.62 13.27
CA ASN A 45 14.71 -28.27 13.10
C ASN A 45 15.65 -27.29 12.37
N ASN A 46 16.47 -26.58 13.14
CA ASN A 46 17.33 -25.55 12.59
C ASN A 46 18.41 -26.27 11.76
N PRO A 47 18.71 -25.80 10.53
CA PRO A 47 19.84 -26.33 9.80
C PRO A 47 21.14 -26.20 10.60
N PRO A 48 22.17 -27.00 10.26
CA PRO A 48 23.47 -26.94 10.93
C PRO A 48 24.03 -25.52 10.93
N SER A 49 24.84 -25.20 11.94
CA SER A 49 25.43 -23.87 12.20
C SER A 49 26.16 -23.27 10.99
N ASP A 50 26.63 -24.11 10.07
CA ASP A 50 27.38 -23.70 8.88
C ASP A 50 26.47 -23.14 7.77
N LYS A 51 25.15 -23.32 7.90
CA LYS A 51 24.20 -22.80 6.92
C LYS A 51 23.90 -21.34 7.19
N VAL A 52 24.40 -20.48 6.31
CA VAL A 52 24.02 -19.06 6.28
C VAL A 52 22.58 -18.96 5.79
N PHE A 53 21.72 -18.30 6.58
CA PHE A 53 20.37 -17.98 6.15
C PHE A 53 20.37 -16.74 5.25
N GLY A 54 19.53 -16.78 4.23
CA GLY A 54 19.42 -15.72 3.23
C GLY A 54 19.88 -16.19 1.85
N PHE A 55 19.64 -15.36 0.85
CA PHE A 55 20.18 -15.55 -0.50
C PHE A 55 21.54 -14.87 -0.54
N THR A 56 22.62 -15.66 -0.60
CA THR A 56 23.94 -15.15 -0.96
C THR A 56 23.98 -15.03 -2.48
N PRO A 57 23.86 -13.82 -3.05
CA PRO A 57 23.98 -13.67 -4.49
C PRO A 57 25.33 -14.25 -4.94
N PRO A 58 25.35 -15.02 -6.04
CA PRO A 58 26.61 -15.49 -6.59
C PRO A 58 27.52 -14.28 -6.81
N LYS A 59 28.77 -14.36 -6.36
CA LYS A 59 29.74 -13.29 -6.61
C LYS A 59 29.86 -13.11 -8.12
N ASP A 60 29.67 -11.89 -8.59
CA ASP A 60 29.84 -11.58 -10.00
C ASP A 60 31.26 -11.95 -10.42
N PRO A 61 31.45 -12.65 -11.55
CA PRO A 61 32.77 -13.00 -12.05
C PRO A 61 33.54 -11.77 -12.56
N GLU A 62 32.83 -10.67 -12.80
CA GLU A 62 33.38 -9.38 -13.21
C GLU A 62 33.57 -8.52 -11.95
N GLY A 63 34.81 -8.09 -11.67
CA GLY A 63 35.10 -7.17 -10.58
C GLY A 63 34.82 -5.72 -10.97
N ALA A 64 34.80 -4.82 -9.98
CA ALA A 64 34.56 -3.40 -10.20
C ALA A 64 35.57 -2.78 -11.19
N ARG A 65 36.81 -3.31 -11.22
CA ARG A 65 37.86 -2.87 -12.15
C ARG A 65 37.48 -3.17 -13.61
N GLU A 66 37.00 -4.37 -13.88
CA GLU A 66 36.58 -4.79 -15.22
C GLU A 66 35.37 -3.99 -15.69
N VAL A 67 34.41 -3.74 -14.79
CA VAL A 67 33.21 -2.93 -15.08
C VAL A 67 33.56 -1.48 -15.41
N MET A 68 34.53 -0.88 -14.72
CA MET A 68 34.94 0.50 -14.99
C MET A 68 35.75 0.66 -16.27
N MET A 69 36.55 -0.35 -16.64
CA MET A 69 37.45 -0.29 -17.80
C MET A 69 36.76 -0.72 -19.10
N ILE A 70 35.75 -1.58 -19.03
CA ILE A 70 35.05 -2.10 -20.22
C ILE A 70 33.70 -1.41 -20.33
N TRP A 71 33.66 -0.34 -21.13
CA TRP A 71 32.40 0.22 -21.61
C TRP A 71 31.81 -0.75 -22.64
N LYS A 72 31.14 -1.80 -22.15
CA LYS A 72 30.40 -2.74 -23.00
C LYS A 72 29.22 -1.98 -23.57
N GLY A 73 29.27 -1.69 -24.88
CA GLY A 73 28.13 -1.14 -25.59
C GLY A 73 26.88 -2.01 -25.37
N HIS A 74 25.72 -1.39 -25.26
CA HIS A 74 24.45 -2.08 -25.12
C HIS A 74 24.30 -3.08 -26.27
N LYS A 75 24.36 -4.38 -25.96
CA LYS A 75 23.96 -5.41 -26.92
C LYS A 75 22.44 -5.37 -26.95
N PRO A 76 21.79 -4.91 -28.04
CA PRO A 76 20.35 -5.03 -28.14
C PRO A 76 19.99 -6.49 -27.89
N SER A 77 19.00 -6.72 -27.02
CA SER A 77 18.43 -8.05 -26.84
C SER A 77 18.15 -8.63 -28.24
N PRO A 78 18.41 -9.93 -28.47
CA PRO A 78 18.13 -10.54 -29.78
C PRO A 78 16.75 -10.14 -30.24
N SER A 79 16.64 -9.75 -31.52
CA SER A 79 15.41 -9.19 -32.10
C SER A 79 14.20 -10.03 -31.70
N GLN A 80 13.04 -9.36 -31.54
CA GLN A 80 11.79 -10.02 -31.12
C GLN A 80 11.42 -11.22 -32.02
N ASP A 81 11.94 -11.28 -33.24
CA ASP A 81 11.77 -12.41 -34.15
C ASP A 81 12.37 -13.72 -33.59
N VAL A 82 13.43 -13.62 -32.77
CA VAL A 82 14.10 -14.77 -32.15
C VAL A 82 13.50 -15.11 -30.80
N THR A 83 13.08 -14.11 -30.03
CA THR A 83 12.49 -14.30 -28.70
C THR A 83 10.97 -14.29 -28.80
N LYS A 84 10.35 -15.47 -28.79
CA LYS A 84 8.87 -15.59 -28.77
C LYS A 84 8.31 -14.65 -27.68
N PRO A 85 7.43 -13.69 -28.04
CA PRO A 85 6.92 -12.74 -27.08
C PRO A 85 6.19 -13.49 -25.96
N SER A 86 6.44 -13.08 -24.72
CA SER A 86 5.79 -13.69 -23.56
C SER A 86 4.26 -13.63 -23.70
N PRO A 87 3.52 -14.67 -23.27
CA PRO A 87 2.06 -14.65 -23.28
C PRO A 87 1.49 -13.49 -22.47
N ASP A 88 0.44 -12.82 -22.97
CA ASP A 88 -0.23 -11.76 -22.21
C ASP A 88 -1.26 -12.37 -21.26
N PHE A 89 -0.84 -12.63 -20.03
CA PHE A 89 -1.71 -13.22 -19.01
C PHE A 89 -2.90 -12.32 -18.64
N LYS A 90 -2.84 -11.01 -18.86
CA LYS A 90 -3.95 -10.11 -18.50
C LYS A 90 -5.11 -10.28 -19.46
N THR A 91 -4.82 -10.27 -20.76
CA THR A 91 -5.82 -10.49 -21.81
C THR A 91 -6.33 -11.93 -21.76
N LEU A 92 -5.46 -12.91 -21.57
CA LEU A 92 -5.84 -14.31 -21.40
C LEU A 92 -6.78 -14.53 -20.22
N ASN A 93 -6.49 -13.97 -19.05
CA ASN A 93 -7.38 -14.09 -17.89
C ASN A 93 -8.73 -13.36 -18.12
N LYS A 94 -8.73 -12.27 -18.88
CA LYS A 94 -9.98 -11.59 -19.24
C LYS A 94 -10.82 -12.44 -20.20
N MET A 95 -10.18 -13.08 -21.17
CA MET A 95 -10.83 -14.01 -22.10
C MET A 95 -11.35 -15.25 -21.40
N SER A 96 -10.59 -15.81 -20.45
CA SER A 96 -11.03 -16.99 -19.70
C SER A 96 -12.30 -16.70 -18.90
N VAL A 97 -12.36 -15.55 -18.22
CA VAL A 97 -13.56 -15.09 -17.51
C VAL A 97 -14.72 -14.87 -18.48
N ALA A 98 -14.48 -14.28 -19.66
CA ALA A 98 -15.51 -14.09 -20.67
C ALA A 98 -16.05 -15.41 -21.24
N SER A 99 -15.22 -16.45 -21.34
CA SER A 99 -15.63 -17.80 -21.72
C SER A 99 -16.26 -18.61 -20.58
N GLY A 100 -16.40 -18.04 -19.38
CA GLY A 100 -17.03 -18.70 -18.23
C GLY A 100 -16.11 -19.65 -17.45
N LEU A 101 -14.79 -19.60 -17.67
CA LEU A 101 -13.83 -20.37 -16.89
C LEU A 101 -13.59 -19.69 -15.53
N SER A 102 -14.17 -20.28 -14.49
CA SER A 102 -14.02 -19.83 -13.11
C SER A 102 -13.06 -20.69 -12.29
N ASP A 103 -12.72 -21.90 -12.74
CA ASP A 103 -11.78 -22.80 -12.02
C ASP A 103 -10.32 -22.53 -12.41
N ALA A 104 -9.44 -22.58 -11.41
CA ALA A 104 -8.01 -22.35 -11.58
C ALA A 104 -7.31 -23.51 -12.31
N LYS A 105 -7.87 -24.72 -12.25
CA LYS A 105 -7.33 -25.93 -12.89
C LYS A 105 -7.41 -25.88 -14.41
N ASP A 106 -8.38 -25.14 -14.94
CA ASP A 106 -8.63 -25.06 -16.38
C ASP A 106 -7.85 -23.92 -17.06
N LEU A 107 -7.36 -22.95 -16.29
CA LEU A 107 -6.55 -21.83 -16.79
C LEU A 107 -5.30 -22.27 -17.56
N PRO A 108 -4.48 -23.25 -17.10
CA PRO A 108 -3.33 -23.73 -17.85
C PRO A 108 -3.71 -24.34 -19.20
N PHE A 109 -4.84 -25.05 -19.29
CA PHE A 109 -5.35 -25.61 -20.54
C PHE A 109 -5.81 -24.50 -21.50
N PHE A 110 -6.56 -23.53 -20.98
CA PHE A 110 -7.00 -22.36 -21.74
C PHE A 110 -5.84 -21.54 -22.31
N ARG A 111 -4.77 -21.35 -21.51
CA ARG A 111 -3.53 -20.65 -21.93
C ARG A 111 -2.78 -21.41 -23.03
N LYS A 112 -2.81 -22.74 -23.02
CA LYS A 112 -2.21 -23.56 -24.09
C LYS A 112 -2.99 -23.47 -25.39
N MET A 113 -4.33 -23.42 -25.32
CA MET A 113 -5.19 -23.27 -26.49
C MET A 113 -5.08 -21.90 -27.14
N HIS A 114 -4.86 -20.84 -26.36
CA HIS A 114 -4.77 -19.45 -26.82
C HIS A 114 -3.32 -18.93 -26.76
N SER A 115 -2.37 -19.69 -27.32
CA SER A 115 -0.95 -19.33 -27.32
C SER A 115 -0.59 -18.16 -28.25
N ASP A 116 -1.54 -17.75 -29.10
CA ASP A 116 -1.48 -16.61 -30.01
C ASP A 116 -1.59 -15.26 -29.29
N VAL A 117 -2.14 -15.25 -28.08
CA VAL A 117 -2.32 -14.02 -27.28
C VAL A 117 -1.00 -13.66 -26.56
N THR A 118 -0.18 -12.85 -27.22
CA THR A 118 1.13 -12.44 -26.74
C THR A 118 1.15 -10.96 -26.32
N VAL A 119 2.11 -10.60 -25.48
CA VAL A 119 2.29 -9.21 -25.06
C VAL A 119 2.75 -8.40 -26.27
N LYS A 120 1.89 -7.47 -26.71
CA LYS A 120 2.23 -6.48 -27.74
C LYS A 120 3.39 -5.63 -27.27
N THR A 121 4.59 -6.02 -27.70
CA THR A 121 5.81 -5.28 -27.38
C THR A 121 5.86 -4.02 -28.25
N GLY A 122 6.53 -2.96 -27.80
CA GLY A 122 6.39 -1.59 -28.32
C GLY A 122 6.50 -1.43 -29.85
N THR A 123 7.18 -2.35 -30.53
CA THR A 123 7.36 -2.41 -31.98
C THR A 123 6.06 -2.69 -32.75
N GLU A 124 5.25 -3.66 -32.29
CA GLU A 124 3.98 -4.00 -32.98
C GLU A 124 2.86 -2.99 -32.73
N ARG A 125 2.97 -2.19 -31.66
CA ARG A 125 2.05 -1.06 -31.45
C ARG A 125 2.16 -0.01 -32.55
N SER A 126 3.23 -0.01 -33.35
CA SER A 126 3.48 1.02 -34.36
C SER A 126 2.56 0.94 -35.58
N LEU A 127 1.96 -0.23 -35.89
CA LEU A 127 1.18 -0.38 -37.12
C LEU A 127 -0.28 0.11 -36.99
N SER A 128 -0.87 0.11 -35.79
CA SER A 128 -2.21 0.70 -35.55
C SER A 128 -2.17 1.98 -34.70
N ALA A 129 -1.01 2.35 -34.16
CA ALA A 129 -0.81 3.65 -33.51
C ALA A 129 -0.46 4.76 -34.51
N SER A 130 -1.34 5.00 -35.49
CA SER A 130 -1.38 6.26 -36.25
C SER A 130 -1.53 7.51 -35.35
N ARG A 131 -1.64 7.35 -34.02
CA ARG A 131 -1.67 8.47 -33.07
C ARG A 131 -0.43 8.64 -32.19
N ARG A 132 0.57 7.74 -32.21
CA ARG A 132 1.75 7.87 -31.30
C ARG A 132 3.09 7.38 -31.85
N SER A 133 3.20 7.06 -33.14
CA SER A 133 4.47 6.66 -33.79
C SER A 133 5.01 7.68 -34.79
N ALA A 134 4.54 8.93 -34.77
CA ALA A 134 5.40 9.99 -35.26
C ALA A 134 6.52 10.14 -34.22
N LEU A 135 7.80 10.10 -34.66
CA LEU A 135 8.85 10.84 -33.96
C LEU A 135 8.22 12.13 -33.44
N PRO A 136 8.44 12.56 -32.19
CA PRO A 136 7.75 13.72 -31.63
C PRO A 136 7.75 14.85 -32.66
N THR A 137 6.63 14.99 -33.38
CA THR A 137 6.54 15.94 -34.48
C THR A 137 6.52 17.24 -33.75
N ILE A 138 7.63 17.96 -33.84
CA ILE A 138 7.71 19.34 -33.40
C ILE A 138 6.44 19.98 -33.95
N PRO A 139 5.53 20.48 -33.09
CA PRO A 139 4.25 20.98 -33.57
C PRO A 139 4.51 21.98 -34.68
N THR A 140 3.67 22.04 -35.71
CA THR A 140 3.90 22.90 -36.89
C THR A 140 4.14 24.37 -36.54
N SER A 141 3.70 24.83 -35.36
CA SER A 141 4.04 26.14 -34.77
C SER A 141 5.51 26.32 -34.35
N LYS A 142 6.30 25.25 -34.32
CA LYS A 142 7.67 25.16 -33.79
C LYS A 142 8.67 24.62 -34.81
N VAL A 143 8.29 24.47 -36.08
CA VAL A 143 9.18 23.96 -37.15
C VAL A 143 10.42 24.85 -37.36
N ASN A 144 10.36 26.13 -36.99
CA ASN A 144 11.51 27.05 -36.99
C ASN A 144 12.22 27.19 -35.63
N THR A 145 11.77 26.52 -34.56
CA THR A 145 12.54 26.46 -33.32
C THR A 145 13.54 25.32 -33.42
N VAL A 146 14.77 25.67 -33.80
CA VAL A 146 15.93 24.77 -33.72
C VAL A 146 16.10 24.36 -32.25
N PHE A 147 15.91 23.07 -31.95
CA PHE A 147 16.25 22.54 -30.63
C PHE A 147 17.78 22.49 -30.51
N GLY A 148 18.30 23.17 -29.49
CA GLY A 148 19.71 23.51 -29.37
C GLY A 148 19.94 24.92 -29.91
N MET A 149 19.82 25.93 -29.04
CA MET A 149 20.21 27.29 -29.42
C MET A 149 21.72 27.29 -29.73
N PRO A 150 22.16 27.71 -30.92
CA PRO A 150 23.57 27.98 -31.14
C PRO A 150 23.99 29.05 -30.13
N SER A 151 25.04 28.79 -29.34
CA SER A 151 25.54 29.73 -28.33
C SER A 151 25.91 31.10 -28.91
N ALA A 152 26.14 31.16 -30.22
CA ALA A 152 26.45 32.38 -30.96
C ALA A 152 25.29 33.41 -31.01
N HIS A 153 24.02 32.97 -30.92
CA HIS A 153 22.88 33.88 -31.07
C HIS A 153 21.84 33.66 -29.97
N ARG A 154 21.82 34.58 -29.00
CA ARG A 154 20.79 34.65 -27.95
C ARG A 154 19.56 35.36 -28.52
N SER A 155 18.37 34.84 -28.20
CA SER A 155 17.12 35.51 -28.57
C SER A 155 16.99 36.83 -27.80
N ALA A 156 16.25 37.79 -28.37
CA ALA A 156 15.99 39.09 -27.73
C ALA A 156 15.35 38.92 -26.34
N GLU A 157 14.56 37.87 -26.12
CA GLU A 157 13.99 37.55 -24.81
C GLU A 157 15.06 37.15 -23.79
N VAL A 158 16.03 36.33 -24.19
CA VAL A 158 17.16 35.94 -23.33
C VAL A 158 18.06 37.13 -23.02
N ILE A 159 18.27 38.03 -23.99
CA ILE A 159 19.00 39.28 -23.79
C ILE A 159 18.23 40.21 -22.84
N ARG A 160 16.90 40.25 -22.93
CA ARG A 160 16.06 41.05 -22.04
C ARG A 160 16.06 40.54 -20.61
N THR A 161 16.16 39.22 -20.40
CA THR A 161 16.15 38.61 -19.06
C THR A 161 17.53 38.48 -18.42
N HIS A 162 18.58 38.22 -19.21
CA HIS A 162 19.93 37.93 -18.72
C HIS A 162 20.98 38.97 -19.12
N GLY A 163 20.60 40.00 -19.88
CA GLY A 163 21.50 41.03 -20.37
C GLY A 163 22.17 40.66 -21.70
N PRO A 164 22.78 41.66 -22.38
CA PRO A 164 23.44 41.48 -23.68
C PRO A 164 24.79 40.75 -23.58
N GLU A 165 25.43 40.75 -22.41
CA GLU A 165 26.73 40.11 -22.18
C GLU A 165 26.54 38.65 -21.73
N GLU A 166 27.39 37.74 -22.23
CA GLU A 166 27.42 36.40 -21.68
C GLU A 166 27.87 36.46 -20.22
N PRO A 167 27.22 35.74 -19.30
CA PRO A 167 27.63 35.70 -17.91
C PRO A 167 29.12 35.29 -17.86
N PRO A 168 30.02 36.18 -17.38
CA PRO A 168 31.44 35.90 -17.38
C PRO A 168 31.73 34.57 -16.69
N VAL A 169 32.50 33.68 -17.33
CA VAL A 169 32.88 32.37 -16.78
C VAL A 169 33.45 32.49 -15.35
N LYS A 170 34.07 33.63 -15.06
CA LYS A 170 34.52 34.03 -13.71
C LYS A 170 33.44 33.84 -12.63
N TYR A 171 32.19 34.21 -12.87
CA TYR A 171 31.11 34.10 -11.90
C TYR A 171 30.64 32.66 -11.68
N LEU A 172 30.80 31.79 -12.68
CA LEU A 172 30.57 30.35 -12.53
C LEU A 172 31.61 29.74 -11.59
N VAL A 173 32.89 30.08 -11.79
CA VAL A 173 34.01 29.60 -10.96
C VAL A 173 33.92 30.15 -9.53
N GLN A 174 33.46 31.39 -9.38
CA GLN A 174 33.28 32.04 -8.07
C GLN A 174 31.98 31.63 -7.34
N GLY A 175 31.13 30.79 -7.97
CA GLY A 175 29.88 30.34 -7.36
C GLY A 175 28.83 31.44 -7.19
N ALA A 176 28.93 32.56 -7.91
CA ALA A 176 28.04 33.71 -7.73
C ALA A 176 26.56 33.41 -8.05
N TYR A 177 26.29 32.32 -8.78
CA TYR A 177 24.94 31.88 -9.14
C TYR A 177 24.34 30.83 -8.19
N GLN A 178 25.05 30.43 -7.13
CA GLN A 178 24.55 29.42 -6.19
C GLN A 178 23.26 29.87 -5.51
N ASP A 179 23.16 31.16 -5.19
CA ASP A 179 22.01 31.75 -4.50
C ASP A 179 20.87 32.16 -5.44
N ASP A 180 21.11 32.24 -6.75
CA ASP A 180 20.09 32.64 -7.72
C ASP A 180 18.97 31.59 -7.82
N TRP A 181 19.32 30.31 -7.68
CA TRP A 181 18.34 29.24 -7.63
C TRP A 181 17.47 29.33 -6.37
N VAL A 182 18.08 29.62 -5.22
CA VAL A 182 17.37 29.79 -3.94
C VAL A 182 16.44 31.00 -4.01
N ARG A 183 16.93 32.14 -4.53
CA ARG A 183 16.12 33.36 -4.71
C ARG A 183 14.95 33.13 -5.66
N LYS A 184 15.18 32.45 -6.78
CA LYS A 184 14.12 32.13 -7.75
C LYS A 184 13.09 31.17 -7.17
N ASN A 185 13.49 30.19 -6.36
CA ASN A 185 12.54 29.33 -5.66
C ASN A 185 11.75 30.09 -4.60
N LEU A 186 12.38 30.98 -3.84
CA LEU A 186 11.70 31.86 -2.90
C LEU A 186 10.70 32.78 -3.61
N GLU A 187 11.05 33.31 -4.79
CA GLU A 187 10.12 34.08 -5.62
C GLU A 187 8.97 33.21 -6.13
N VAL A 188 9.24 31.99 -6.60
CA VAL A 188 8.20 31.04 -7.04
C VAL A 188 7.30 30.62 -5.88
N GLU A 189 7.83 30.46 -4.67
CA GLU A 189 7.05 30.21 -3.46
C GLU A 189 6.23 31.45 -3.07
N ALA A 190 6.82 32.64 -3.09
CA ALA A 190 6.12 33.90 -2.80
C ALA A 190 4.99 34.18 -3.80
N THR A 191 5.23 33.92 -5.10
CA THR A 191 4.23 34.11 -6.16
C THR A 191 3.22 32.96 -6.19
N GLY A 192 3.67 31.74 -5.91
CA GLY A 192 2.91 30.49 -5.93
C GLY A 192 2.04 30.27 -4.69
N SER A 193 2.29 30.97 -3.58
CA SER A 193 1.43 30.94 -2.39
C SER A 193 0.01 31.46 -2.67
N SER A 194 -0.17 32.32 -3.68
CA SER A 194 -1.49 32.75 -4.16
C SER A 194 -2.23 31.70 -5.00
N ARG A 195 -1.51 30.69 -5.50
CA ARG A 195 -2.07 29.54 -6.24
C ARG A 195 -1.98 28.30 -5.35
N GLN A 196 -2.65 28.34 -4.20
CA GLN A 196 -3.01 27.09 -3.53
C GLN A 196 -3.74 26.23 -4.57
N LYS A 197 -3.06 25.17 -5.03
CA LYS A 197 -3.66 24.19 -5.93
C LYS A 197 -4.92 23.73 -5.22
N GLN A 198 -6.09 24.05 -5.78
CA GLN A 198 -7.36 23.66 -5.16
C GLN A 198 -7.28 22.17 -4.86
N TYR A 199 -7.47 21.81 -3.60
CA TYR A 199 -7.43 20.43 -3.17
C TYR A 199 -8.57 19.70 -3.90
N ILE A 200 -8.21 18.88 -4.89
CA ILE A 200 -9.16 17.99 -5.55
C ILE A 200 -9.24 16.76 -4.64
N PRO A 201 -10.37 16.54 -3.93
CA PRO A 201 -10.49 15.36 -3.08
C PRO A 201 -10.34 14.11 -3.97
N PRO A 202 -9.54 13.12 -3.54
CA PRO A 202 -9.35 11.91 -4.31
C PRO A 202 -10.69 11.20 -4.51
N GLN A 203 -11.01 10.88 -5.76
CA GLN A 203 -12.21 10.11 -6.08
C GLN A 203 -12.10 8.72 -5.44
N PRO A 204 -13.11 8.26 -4.66
CA PRO A 204 -13.05 6.96 -4.03
C PRO A 204 -12.99 5.85 -5.08
N THR A 205 -12.09 4.90 -4.87
CA THR A 205 -11.97 3.74 -5.78
C THR A 205 -13.20 2.85 -5.67
N LYS A 206 -13.50 2.06 -6.71
CA LYS A 206 -14.60 1.06 -6.66
C LYS A 206 -14.46 0.08 -5.49
N ALA A 207 -13.23 -0.23 -5.10
CA ALA A 207 -12.94 -1.06 -3.93
C ALA A 207 -13.32 -0.35 -2.63
N ALA A 208 -12.95 0.93 -2.47
CA ALA A 208 -13.32 1.73 -1.31
C ALA A 208 -14.85 1.87 -1.17
N LEU A 209 -15.56 2.07 -2.28
CA LEU A 209 -17.03 2.09 -2.31
C LEU A 209 -17.63 0.72 -1.93
N GLY A 210 -17.06 -0.39 -2.41
CA GLY A 210 -17.52 -1.73 -2.03
C GLY A 210 -17.36 -2.01 -0.53
N HIS A 211 -16.23 -1.59 0.05
CA HIS A 211 -15.99 -1.72 1.48
C HIS A 211 -16.89 -0.82 2.32
N SER A 212 -17.15 0.42 1.89
CA SER A 212 -18.05 1.33 2.61
C SER A 212 -19.50 0.84 2.57
N ILE A 213 -19.95 0.28 1.44
CA ILE A 213 -21.28 -0.35 1.31
C ILE A 213 -21.39 -1.60 2.19
N GLY A 214 -20.34 -2.42 2.26
CA GLY A 214 -20.30 -3.58 3.14
C GLY A 214 -20.39 -3.16 4.61
N ALA A 215 -19.57 -2.19 5.03
CA ALA A 215 -19.54 -1.67 6.38
C ALA A 215 -20.86 -0.98 6.78
N SER A 216 -21.48 -0.23 5.87
CA SER A 216 -22.76 0.44 6.14
C SER A 216 -23.89 -0.56 6.38
N ARG A 217 -23.88 -1.74 5.72
CA ARG A 217 -24.85 -2.82 6.01
C ARG A 217 -24.69 -3.42 7.42
N TYR A 218 -23.47 -3.45 7.96
CA TYR A 218 -23.25 -3.90 9.34
C TYR A 218 -23.59 -2.85 10.38
N LEU A 219 -23.52 -1.58 10.02
CA LEU A 219 -23.84 -0.45 10.90
C LEU A 219 -25.31 -0.03 10.85
N GLN A 220 -26.07 -0.48 9.84
CA GLN A 220 -27.51 -0.29 9.85
C GLN A 220 -28.10 -1.03 11.05
N PRO A 221 -28.97 -0.38 11.86
CA PRO A 221 -29.70 -1.08 12.91
C PRO A 221 -30.39 -2.26 12.25
N GLN A 222 -30.29 -3.45 12.86
CA GLN A 222 -31.01 -4.61 12.33
C GLN A 222 -32.46 -4.19 12.22
N ASN A 223 -32.97 -4.07 10.99
CA ASN A 223 -34.40 -3.94 10.80
C ASN A 223 -35.01 -5.12 11.56
N ASP A 224 -36.01 -4.84 12.40
CA ASP A 224 -36.82 -5.85 13.08
C ASP A 224 -37.69 -6.64 12.06
N GLU A 225 -37.11 -6.97 10.90
CA GLU A 225 -37.66 -7.91 9.96
C GLU A 225 -37.77 -9.23 10.69
N GLU A 226 -39.01 -9.68 10.87
CA GLU A 226 -39.33 -10.96 11.48
C GLU A 226 -38.41 -12.03 10.90
N SER A 227 -37.58 -12.63 11.76
CA SER A 227 -36.71 -13.75 11.42
C SER A 227 -37.46 -14.70 10.49
N TRP A 228 -36.90 -14.99 9.31
CA TRP A 228 -37.59 -15.76 8.28
C TRP A 228 -38.25 -17.02 8.87
N LYS A 229 -39.59 -17.01 8.92
CA LYS A 229 -40.41 -18.14 9.32
C LYS A 229 -41.14 -18.65 8.09
N MET A 230 -40.98 -19.93 7.79
CA MET A 230 -41.80 -20.64 6.81
C MET A 230 -43.29 -20.43 7.11
N SER A 231 -44.14 -20.27 6.09
CA SER A 231 -45.55 -19.87 6.29
C SER A 231 -46.31 -20.80 7.23
N LYS A 232 -45.97 -22.09 7.19
CA LYS A 232 -46.55 -23.16 8.04
C LYS A 232 -46.28 -22.96 9.54
N PHE A 233 -45.25 -22.20 9.90
CA PHE A 233 -44.83 -21.98 11.28
C PHE A 233 -45.13 -20.56 11.79
N LYS A 234 -45.80 -19.72 10.99
CA LYS A 234 -46.24 -18.38 11.44
C LYS A 234 -47.31 -18.47 12.55
N ALA A 235 -48.15 -19.51 12.52
CA ALA A 235 -49.23 -19.71 13.50
C ALA A 235 -48.82 -20.50 14.76
N VAL A 236 -47.58 -21.03 14.82
CA VAL A 236 -47.14 -21.86 15.94
C VAL A 236 -46.41 -20.98 16.95
N ASN A 237 -47.00 -20.79 18.12
CA ASN A 237 -46.36 -20.06 19.23
C ASN A 237 -45.09 -20.81 19.70
N PRO A 238 -43.97 -20.11 19.93
CA PRO A 238 -42.77 -20.74 20.44
C PRO A 238 -43.03 -21.32 21.83
N ARG A 239 -42.86 -22.65 21.98
CA ARG A 239 -43.03 -23.34 23.27
C ARG A 239 -41.87 -23.09 24.24
N VAL A 240 -40.76 -22.54 23.76
CA VAL A 240 -39.57 -22.25 24.56
C VAL A 240 -39.35 -20.75 24.57
N THR A 241 -39.78 -20.09 25.64
CA THR A 241 -39.61 -18.64 25.84
C THR A 241 -38.29 -18.29 26.52
N LYS A 242 -37.60 -19.26 27.12
CA LYS A 242 -36.32 -19.08 27.81
C LYS A 242 -35.36 -20.19 27.38
N TYR A 243 -34.39 -19.85 26.55
CA TYR A 243 -33.29 -20.76 26.20
C TYR A 243 -32.29 -20.72 27.37
N THR A 244 -32.27 -21.75 28.23
CA THR A 244 -31.45 -21.79 29.45
C THR A 244 -30.01 -22.29 29.24
N GLY A 245 -29.57 -22.52 27.99
CA GLY A 245 -28.33 -23.29 27.74
C GLY A 245 -27.28 -22.67 26.82
N GLY A 246 -27.46 -21.43 26.35
CA GLY A 246 -26.49 -20.80 25.45
C GLY A 246 -26.09 -19.44 25.98
N SER A 247 -24.80 -19.27 26.29
CA SER A 247 -24.19 -17.96 26.55
C SER A 247 -24.43 -17.05 25.34
N ALA A 248 -25.56 -16.36 25.32
CA ALA A 248 -25.75 -15.18 24.52
C ALA A 248 -24.78 -14.16 25.10
N ARG A 249 -23.65 -13.94 24.41
CA ARG A 249 -22.86 -12.73 24.64
C ARG A 249 -23.85 -11.56 24.63
N PRO A 250 -23.88 -10.72 25.67
CA PRO A 250 -24.71 -9.53 25.64
C PRO A 250 -24.24 -8.71 24.43
N MET A 251 -25.08 -8.66 23.38
CA MET A 251 -24.95 -7.66 22.34
C MET A 251 -25.04 -6.33 23.07
N LYS A 252 -23.90 -5.64 23.12
CA LYS A 252 -23.76 -4.34 23.75
C LYS A 252 -24.81 -3.43 23.14
N ALA A 253 -25.86 -3.14 23.89
CA ALA A 253 -26.86 -2.14 23.51
C ALA A 253 -26.08 -0.86 23.21
N SER A 254 -26.09 -0.45 21.94
CA SER A 254 -25.58 0.83 21.53
C SER A 254 -26.45 1.88 22.22
N THR A 255 -25.90 2.49 23.27
CA THR A 255 -26.41 3.72 23.88
C THR A 255 -26.47 4.81 22.83
N GLY A 256 -27.59 4.88 22.13
CA GLY A 256 -28.05 6.04 21.39
C GLY A 256 -28.79 6.97 22.35
N ASP A 257 -28.11 7.48 23.37
CA ASP A 257 -28.63 8.50 24.30
C ASP A 257 -27.52 9.49 24.67
N VAL A 258 -26.85 10.05 23.65
CA VAL A 258 -25.93 11.20 23.84
C VAL A 258 -26.36 12.41 22.99
N ALA A 259 -27.45 12.31 22.23
CA ALA A 259 -27.94 13.40 21.40
C ALA A 259 -28.94 14.35 22.10
N ALA A 260 -29.42 14.02 23.30
CA ALA A 260 -30.38 14.86 24.03
C ALA A 260 -29.74 15.84 25.04
N ALA A 261 -28.46 15.66 25.41
CA ALA A 261 -27.79 16.50 26.40
C ALA A 261 -27.08 17.74 25.82
N ALA A 262 -27.10 17.93 24.50
CA ALA A 262 -26.43 19.07 23.84
C ALA A 262 -27.38 20.21 23.43
N ALA A 263 -28.70 20.07 23.69
CA ALA A 263 -29.70 21.09 23.33
C ALA A 263 -30.11 21.99 24.51
N GLU A 264 -29.67 21.70 25.74
CA GLU A 264 -30.05 22.48 26.93
C GLU A 264 -28.96 23.47 27.41
N THR A 265 -27.81 23.53 26.73
CA THR A 265 -26.68 24.44 27.06
C THR A 265 -26.48 25.59 26.07
N ALA A 266 -27.48 25.89 25.25
CA ALA A 266 -27.43 26.98 24.25
C ALA A 266 -28.46 28.10 24.47
N ALA A 267 -29.20 28.10 25.59
CA ALA A 267 -30.28 29.06 25.85
C ALA A 267 -30.05 29.97 27.07
N GLU A 268 -28.84 30.05 27.62
CA GLU A 268 -28.54 30.85 28.82
C GLU A 268 -27.40 31.87 28.60
N LEU A 269 -27.33 32.47 27.40
CA LEU A 269 -26.37 33.51 27.07
C LEU A 269 -26.98 34.61 26.18
N GLU A 270 -28.16 35.11 26.55
CA GLU A 270 -28.69 36.38 26.03
C GLU A 270 -29.12 37.33 27.17
N SER A 271 -28.15 38.11 27.65
CA SER A 271 -28.28 39.47 28.23
C SER A 271 -29.03 39.60 29.59
N PRO A 272 -28.61 40.54 30.48
CA PRO A 272 -28.73 41.96 30.17
C PRO A 272 -27.46 42.77 30.47
N THR A 273 -27.22 43.70 29.55
CA THR A 273 -26.71 45.05 29.81
C THR A 273 -27.02 45.55 31.21
N ASP A 274 -26.01 46.03 31.92
CA ASP A 274 -26.19 47.08 32.92
C ASP A 274 -25.22 48.24 32.68
N PRO A 275 -25.67 49.48 32.92
CA PRO A 275 -25.00 50.70 32.48
C PRO A 275 -24.13 51.33 33.59
N ALA A 276 -23.19 52.15 33.13
CA ALA A 276 -22.62 53.31 33.83
C ALA A 276 -21.71 53.05 35.06
N LEU A 277 -20.48 53.58 35.01
CA LEU A 277 -20.11 54.81 35.74
C LEU A 277 -18.60 55.07 35.68
N ALA A 278 -18.29 56.35 35.48
CA ALA A 278 -17.04 57.10 35.72
C ALA A 278 -15.86 56.88 34.76
#